data_AF-A0A7G8IQ24-F1
#
_entry.id   AF-A0A7G8IQ24-F1
#
_cell.length_a   1.000
_cell.length_b   1.000
_cell.length_c   1.000
_cell.angle_alpha   90.00
_cell.angle_beta   90.00
_cell.angle_gamma   90.00
#
_symmetry.space_group_name_H-M   'P 1'
#
loop_
_entity.id
_entity.type
_entity.pdbx_description
1 polymer ?
#
loop_
_entity_poly.entity_id
_entity_poly.type
_entity_poly.pdbx_seq_one_letter_code
_entity_poly.pdbx_strand_id
1 'polypeptide(L)'
;MIAVMHAATLSRDSVDSIDPLLQAGSIADGIEHLSDQLTPAVIRAARLDAKGRADLDRIEYALGTIGKALILTDYAIDENKDMDKLQAFRESQQR
;
A
#
# COMPACT_ATOMS: atom_id res chain seq x y z
N MET A 1 -8.35 -29.98 48.76
CA MET A 1 -6.92 -29.70 48.55
C MET A 1 -6.69 -29.47 47.07
N ILE A 2 -5.86 -28.48 46.77
CA ILE A 2 -5.65 -27.77 45.51
C ILE A 2 -4.77 -28.57 44.55
N ALA A 3 -5.12 -28.58 43.25
CA ALA A 3 -4.17 -28.40 42.14
C ALA A 3 -4.96 -28.30 40.81
N VAL A 4 -5.38 -27.08 40.46
CA VAL A 4 -5.93 -26.78 39.13
C VAL A 4 -4.76 -26.61 38.17
N MET A 5 -4.67 -27.50 37.18
CA MET A 5 -3.85 -27.35 35.98
C MET A 5 -4.30 -26.10 35.21
N HIS A 6 -3.56 -24.99 35.34
CA HIS A 6 -3.72 -23.82 34.47
C HIS A 6 -2.81 -23.99 33.25
N ALA A 7 -3.35 -24.63 32.22
CA ALA A 7 -2.81 -24.55 30.88
C ALA A 7 -3.60 -23.50 30.07
N ALA A 8 -2.85 -22.70 29.33
CA ALA A 8 -3.29 -21.89 28.19
C ALA A 8 -4.22 -20.71 28.47
N THR A 9 -3.62 -19.53 28.67
CA THR A 9 -4.12 -18.28 28.05
C THR A 9 -2.91 -17.42 27.64
N LEU A 10 -2.17 -17.89 26.64
CA LEU A 10 -1.39 -16.99 25.79
C LEU A 10 -2.42 -16.19 24.99
N SER A 11 -2.67 -14.96 25.43
CA SER A 11 -3.54 -14.01 24.74
C SER A 11 -3.04 -13.83 23.32
N ARG A 12 -3.86 -14.27 22.36
CA ARG A 12 -3.53 -14.33 20.93
C ARG A 12 -3.92 -13.04 20.21
N ASP A 13 -3.76 -11.89 20.87
CA ASP A 13 -4.24 -10.57 20.41
C ASP A 13 -3.12 -9.53 20.25
N SER A 14 -1.88 -9.95 20.04
CA SER A 14 -0.78 -9.06 19.64
C SER A 14 -0.26 -9.49 18.27
N VAL A 15 -1.12 -9.46 17.25
CA VAL A 15 -0.63 -9.35 15.88
C VAL A 15 -0.07 -7.95 15.76
N ASP A 16 1.25 -7.84 15.64
CA ASP A 16 2.02 -6.60 15.51
C ASP A 16 1.31 -5.55 14.66
N SER A 17 0.62 -4.61 15.28
CA SER A 17 0.17 -3.40 14.60
C SER A 17 1.43 -2.60 14.34
N ILE A 18 1.97 -2.68 13.12
CA ILE A 18 3.07 -1.82 12.70
C ILE A 18 2.63 -0.38 12.94
N ASP A 19 3.42 0.38 13.71
CA ASP A 19 3.20 1.80 13.93
C ASP A 19 3.03 2.49 12.56
N PRO A 20 1.90 3.19 12.30
CA PRO A 20 1.66 3.85 11.02
C PRO A 20 2.81 4.76 10.56
N LEU A 21 3.53 5.37 11.51
CA LEU A 21 4.71 6.17 11.19
C LEU A 21 5.87 5.31 10.66
N LEU A 22 6.12 4.15 11.27
CA LEU A 22 7.11 3.19 10.78
C LEU A 22 6.68 2.57 9.44
N GLN A 23 5.37 2.35 9.26
CA GLN A 23 4.82 1.87 8.01
C GLN A 23 5.03 2.89 6.89
N ALA A 24 4.80 4.18 7.15
CA ALA A 24 5.04 5.26 6.19
C ALA A 24 6.51 5.32 5.76
N GLY A 25 7.44 5.21 6.71
CA GLY A 25 8.88 5.13 6.42
C GLY A 25 9.23 3.92 5.54
N SER A 26 8.73 2.74 5.90
CA SER A 26 8.98 1.51 5.13
C SER A 26 8.41 1.58 3.70
N ILE A 27 7.25 2.24 3.52
CA ILE A 27 6.66 2.47 2.21
C ILE A 27 7.53 3.43 1.38
N ALA A 28 8.03 4.51 1.98
CA ALA A 28 8.90 5.46 1.31
C ALA A 28 10.18 4.78 0.78
N ASP A 29 10.88 4.04 1.65
CA ASP A 29 12.09 3.30 1.28
C ASP A 29 11.83 2.32 0.12
N GLY A 30 10.71 1.59 0.19
CA GLY A 30 10.31 0.66 -0.86
C GLY A 30 10.04 1.33 -2.20
N ILE A 31 9.34 2.48 -2.20
CA ILE A 31 9.04 3.23 -3.43
C ILE A 31 10.32 3.81 -4.02
N GLU A 32 11.19 4.42 -3.22
CA GLU A 32 12.47 4.97 -3.69
C GLU A 32 13.33 3.87 -4.33
N HIS A 33 13.49 2.74 -3.64
CA HIS A 33 14.26 1.60 -4.16
C HIS A 33 13.70 1.03 -5.48
N LEU A 34 12.38 0.97 -5.62
CA LEU A 34 11.74 0.54 -6.88
C LEU A 34 11.91 1.57 -7.99
N SER A 35 11.86 2.87 -7.65
CA SER A 35 12.01 3.95 -8.61
C SER A 35 13.40 3.97 -9.26
N ASP A 36 14.45 3.71 -8.47
CA ASP A 36 15.82 3.58 -8.96
C ASP A 36 16.00 2.43 -9.96
N GLN A 37 15.20 1.36 -9.82
CA GLN A 37 15.25 0.19 -10.67
C GLN A 37 14.43 0.34 -11.97
N LEU A 38 13.44 1.24 -12.00
CA LEU A 38 12.59 1.47 -13.16
C LEU A 38 13.31 2.35 -14.22
N THR A 39 14.44 1.86 -14.71
CA THR A 39 15.28 2.59 -15.68
C THR A 39 14.62 2.72 -17.05
N PRO A 40 15.05 3.67 -17.91
CA PRO A 40 14.56 3.77 -19.28
C PRO A 40 14.71 2.50 -20.10
N ALA A 41 15.72 1.66 -19.82
CA ALA A 41 15.91 0.38 -20.50
C ALA A 41 14.81 -0.63 -20.12
N VAL A 42 14.48 -0.72 -18.83
CA VAL A 42 13.38 -1.57 -18.32
C VAL A 42 12.05 -1.13 -18.93
N ILE A 43 11.76 0.18 -18.92
CA ILE A 43 10.54 0.74 -19.50
C ILE A 43 10.43 0.43 -21.00
N ARG A 44 11.52 0.64 -21.76
CA ARG A 44 11.52 0.34 -23.20
C ARG A 44 11.31 -1.15 -23.46
N ALA A 45 11.96 -2.03 -22.71
CA ALA A 45 11.78 -3.48 -22.84
C ALA A 45 10.32 -3.88 -22.56
N ALA A 46 9.73 -3.36 -21.47
CA ALA A 46 8.34 -3.62 -21.12
C ALA A 46 7.36 -3.13 -22.20
N ARG A 47 7.61 -1.96 -22.82
CA ARG A 47 6.75 -1.44 -23.90
C ARG A 47 6.68 -2.32 -25.14
N LEU A 48 7.73 -3.11 -25.42
CA LEU A 48 7.78 -4.00 -26.58
C LEU A 48 6.91 -5.25 -26.39
N ASP A 49 6.58 -5.62 -25.15
CA ASP A 49 5.83 -6.82 -24.81
C ASP A 49 4.40 -6.51 -24.35
N ALA A 50 3.44 -7.39 -24.66
CA ALA A 50 2.05 -7.18 -24.28
C ALA A 50 1.81 -7.26 -22.77
N LYS A 51 2.47 -8.23 -22.11
CA LYS A 51 2.42 -8.35 -20.66
C LYS A 51 3.20 -7.20 -20.01
N GLY A 52 4.35 -6.82 -20.58
CA GLY A 52 5.14 -5.68 -20.11
C GLY A 52 4.36 -4.36 -20.13
N ARG A 53 3.58 -4.08 -21.19
CA ARG A 53 2.68 -2.91 -21.24
C ARG A 53 1.64 -2.96 -20.12
N ALA A 54 0.97 -4.09 -19.92
CA ALA A 54 0.01 -4.25 -18.83
C ALA A 54 0.66 -4.10 -17.43
N ASP A 55 1.91 -4.54 -17.27
CA ASP A 55 2.66 -4.34 -16.02
C ASP A 55 3.00 -2.85 -15.81
N LEU A 56 3.34 -2.09 -16.87
CA LEU A 56 3.52 -0.63 -16.79
C LEU A 56 2.21 0.09 -16.43
N ASP A 57 1.08 -0.30 -17.02
CA ASP A 57 -0.24 0.29 -16.69
C ASP A 57 -0.59 0.07 -15.20
N ARG A 58 -0.24 -1.10 -14.65
CA ARG A 58 -0.43 -1.41 -13.22
C ARG A 58 0.46 -0.56 -12.32
N ILE A 59 1.71 -0.29 -12.74
CA ILE A 59 2.63 0.60 -12.01
C ILE A 59 2.05 2.03 -12.00
N GLU A 60 1.61 2.53 -13.16
CA GLU A 60 1.00 3.85 -13.27
C GLU A 60 -0.25 4.00 -12.38
N TYR A 61 -1.14 3.00 -12.40
CA TYR A 61 -2.30 2.97 -11.51
C TYR A 61 -1.92 3.02 -10.02
N ALA A 62 -0.91 2.25 -9.60
CA ALA A 62 -0.46 2.23 -8.21
C ALA A 62 0.11 3.59 -7.78
N LEU A 63 0.97 4.19 -8.61
CA LEU A 63 1.55 5.51 -8.35
C LEU A 63 0.48 6.60 -8.30
N GLY A 64 -0.48 6.58 -9.23
CA GLY A 64 -1.60 7.52 -9.24
C GLY A 64 -2.50 7.41 -8.00
N THR A 65 -2.73 6.18 -7.52
CA THR A 65 -3.50 5.92 -6.29
C THR A 65 -2.78 6.45 -5.05
N ILE A 66 -1.47 6.22 -4.96
CA ILE A 66 -0.64 6.74 -3.85
C ILE A 66 -0.66 8.28 -3.86
N GLY A 67 -0.41 8.91 -5.02
CA GLY A 67 -0.41 10.37 -5.14
C GLY A 67 -1.74 10.99 -4.73
N LYS A 68 -2.87 10.36 -5.08
CA LYS A 68 -4.20 10.82 -4.66
C LYS A 68 -4.46 10.63 -3.17
N ALA A 69 -4.02 9.51 -2.59
CA ALA A 69 -4.12 9.31 -1.15
C ALA A 69 -3.38 10.43 -0.41
N LEU A 70 -2.12 10.70 -0.77
CA LEU A 70 -1.32 11.78 -0.16
C LEU A 70 -2.01 13.15 -0.23
N ILE A 71 -2.60 13.49 -1.38
CA ILE A 71 -3.34 14.76 -1.54
C ILE A 71 -4.57 14.81 -0.64
N LEU A 72 -5.35 13.73 -0.59
CA LEU A 72 -6.61 13.70 0.17
C LEU A 72 -6.34 13.81 1.68
N THR A 73 -5.35 13.09 2.19
CA THR A 73 -5.07 13.01 3.64
C THR A 73 -4.34 14.24 4.20
N ASP A 74 -3.74 15.08 3.36
CA ASP A 74 -3.08 16.33 3.78
C ASP A 74 -4.08 17.47 4.05
N TYR A 75 -5.29 17.40 3.47
CA TYR A 75 -6.39 18.25 3.89
C TYR A 75 -7.04 17.61 5.11
N ALA A 76 -6.86 18.18 6.30
CA ALA A 76 -7.45 17.75 7.58
C ALA A 76 -9.00 17.70 7.57
N ILE A 77 -9.58 16.79 6.80
CA ILE A 77 -11.01 16.64 6.56
C ILE A 77 -11.34 15.17 6.77
N ASP A 78 -11.63 14.81 8.02
CA ASP A 78 -12.40 13.61 8.39
C ASP A 78 -11.94 12.32 7.66
N GLU A 79 -11.08 11.54 8.32
CA GLU A 79 -10.47 10.28 7.85
C GLU A 79 -11.44 9.35 7.08
N ASN A 80 -12.71 9.29 7.49
CA ASN A 80 -13.72 8.46 6.82
C ASN A 80 -14.02 8.94 5.39
N LYS A 81 -14.04 10.26 5.16
CA LYS A 81 -14.31 10.85 3.84
C LYS A 81 -13.14 10.69 2.87
N ASP A 82 -11.92 10.59 3.38
CA ASP A 82 -10.74 10.35 2.53
C ASP A 82 -10.71 8.92 2.01
N MET A 83 -11.06 7.96 2.87
CA MET A 83 -11.19 6.56 2.47
C MET A 83 -12.29 6.36 1.42
N ASP A 84 -13.45 7.01 1.58
CA ASP A 84 -14.55 6.96 0.59
C ASP A 84 -14.13 7.53 -0.77
N LYS A 85 -13.42 8.68 -0.79
CA LYS A 85 -12.92 9.28 -2.03
C LYS A 85 -11.83 8.42 -2.68
N LEU A 86 -10.94 7.83 -1.87
CA LEU A 86 -9.89 6.95 -2.36
C LEU A 86 -10.50 5.69 -2.98
N GLN A 87 -11.53 5.12 -2.35
CA GLN A 87 -12.29 4.00 -2.89
C GLN A 87 -12.98 4.36 -4.20
N ALA A 88 -13.70 5.48 -4.25
CA ALA A 88 -14.36 5.95 -5.47
C ALA A 88 -13.37 6.18 -6.63
N PHE A 89 -12.17 6.69 -6.32
CA PHE A 89 -11.11 6.81 -7.32
C PHE A 89 -10.66 5.44 -7.83
N ARG A 90 -10.35 4.49 -6.94
CA ARG A 90 -9.94 3.12 -7.32
C ARG A 90 -10.97 2.45 -8.24
N GLU A 91 -12.26 2.61 -7.93
CA GLU A 91 -13.36 2.06 -8.73
C GLU A 91 -13.47 2.72 -10.11
N SER A 92 -13.18 4.02 -10.22
CA SER A 92 -13.22 4.76 -11.49
C SER A 92 -12.14 4.34 -12.50
N GLN A 93 -11.01 3.83 -12.00
CA GLN A 93 -9.89 3.39 -12.84
C GLN A 93 -10.01 1.93 -13.30
N GLN A 94 -10.97 1.18 -12.74
CA GLN A 94 -11.23 -0.22 -13.09
C GLN A 94 -12.31 -0.37 -14.18
N ARG A 95 -12.86 0.75 -14.66
CA ARG A 95 -13.83 0.81 -15.76
C ARG A 95 -13.12 1.09 -17.09
#